data_AF-A0A7D7QCB5-F1
#
_entry.id   AF-A0A7D7QCB5-F1
#
_cell.length_a   1.000
_cell.length_b   1.000
_cell.length_c   1.000
_cell.angle_alpha   90.00
_cell.angle_beta   90.00
_cell.angle_gamma   90.00
#
_symmetry.space_group_name_H-M   'P 1'
#
loop_
_entity.id
_entity.type
_entity.pdbx_description
1 polymer ?
#
loop_
_entity_poly.entity_id
_entity_poly.type
_entity_poly.pdbx_seq_one_letter_code
_entity_poly.pdbx_strand_id
1 'polypeptide(L)'
;MNRSQAFSLGSSIEPDSIYVDFAVTKSELARLLQVTRPTVWKWDKIAYFALESYREAYPIQTDKAKRQLCERDKEVPLSPYQVWVLSRIKSLMNSLRIATRVKAYIRGNPHHFSISNFQYKSNQVFHKGA
;
A
#
# COMPACT_ATOMS: atom_id res chain seq x y z
N MET A 1 3.31 -41.61 -2.80
CA MET A 1 2.31 -40.54 -2.55
C MET A 1 2.99 -39.19 -2.76
N ASN A 2 2.86 -38.60 -3.95
CA ASN A 2 3.34 -37.24 -4.22
C ASN A 2 2.38 -36.25 -3.55
N ARG A 3 2.83 -35.64 -2.44
CA ARG A 3 2.15 -34.47 -1.89
C ARG A 3 2.41 -33.31 -2.85
N SER A 4 1.44 -32.98 -3.68
CA SER A 4 1.41 -31.71 -4.39
C SER A 4 1.54 -30.60 -3.35
N GLN A 5 2.75 -30.06 -3.17
CA GLN A 5 2.93 -28.86 -2.36
C GLN A 5 2.11 -27.76 -3.03
N ALA A 6 1.01 -27.38 -2.40
CA ALA A 6 0.28 -26.19 -2.80
C ALA A 6 1.25 -25.01 -2.63
N PHE A 7 1.82 -24.53 -3.73
CA PHE A 7 2.60 -23.31 -3.77
C PHE A 7 1.64 -22.16 -3.43
N SER A 8 1.58 -21.78 -2.16
CA SER A 8 0.90 -20.57 -1.76
C SER A 8 1.73 -19.39 -2.27
N LEU A 9 1.29 -18.78 -3.37
CA LEU A 9 1.83 -17.50 -3.85
C LEU A 9 1.82 -16.42 -2.76
N GLY A 10 1.02 -16.59 -1.70
CA GLY A 10 0.98 -15.71 -0.55
C GLY A 10 2.27 -15.66 0.27
N SER A 11 3.00 -16.78 0.41
CA SER A 11 4.23 -16.86 1.22
C SER A 11 5.50 -16.57 0.43
N SER A 12 5.48 -16.72 -0.90
CA SER A 12 6.66 -16.48 -1.75
C SER A 12 6.83 -15.00 -2.17
N ILE A 13 5.85 -14.15 -1.87
CA ILE A 13 5.91 -12.71 -2.14
C ILE A 13 5.84 -12.00 -0.78
N GLU A 14 6.91 -12.08 0.02
CA GLU A 14 7.08 -11.08 1.09
C GLU A 14 7.47 -9.78 0.40
N PRO A 15 6.58 -8.78 0.36
CA PRO A 15 6.89 -7.55 -0.35
C PRO A 15 7.94 -6.77 0.44
N ASP A 16 9.04 -6.40 -0.22
CA ASP A 16 9.95 -5.37 0.30
C ASP A 16 9.13 -4.13 0.62
N SER A 17 8.94 -3.88 1.92
CA SER A 17 8.03 -2.86 2.41
C SER A 17 8.84 -1.71 2.98
N ILE A 18 8.48 -0.49 2.60
CA ILE A 18 9.08 0.72 3.14
C ILE A 18 8.27 1.15 4.35
N TYR A 19 8.99 1.46 5.43
CA TYR A 19 8.45 2.03 6.66
C TYR A 19 9.03 3.43 6.84
N VAL A 20 8.15 4.40 7.08
CA VAL A 20 8.52 5.78 7.39
C VAL A 20 7.78 6.19 8.66
N ASP A 21 8.38 7.09 9.44
CA ASP A 21 7.85 7.64 10.69
C ASP A 21 7.15 8.99 10.50
N PHE A 22 7.22 9.57 9.31
CA PHE A 22 6.58 10.83 8.93
C PHE A 22 5.71 10.71 7.68
N ALA A 23 4.83 11.69 7.46
CA ALA A 23 4.02 11.76 6.26
C ALA A 23 4.84 12.21 5.05
N VAL A 24 4.63 11.59 3.88
CA VAL A 24 5.37 11.93 2.65
C VAL A 24 4.47 12.22 1.47
N THR A 25 4.85 13.15 0.61
CA THR A 25 4.14 13.41 -0.63
C THR A 25 4.31 12.25 -1.62
N LYS A 26 3.39 12.16 -2.59
CA LYS A 26 3.49 11.17 -3.69
C LYS A 26 4.76 11.35 -4.53
N SER A 27 5.30 12.56 -4.60
CA SER A 27 6.53 12.88 -5.33
C SER A 27 7.77 12.39 -4.58
N GLU A 28 7.80 12.51 -3.26
CA GLU A 28 8.88 11.97 -2.42
C GLU A 28 8.84 10.45 -2.40
N LEU A 29 7.65 9.86 -2.27
CA LEU A 29 7.50 8.41 -2.35
C LEU A 29 7.96 7.87 -3.71
N ALA A 30 7.67 8.57 -4.80
CA ALA A 30 8.15 8.20 -6.13
C ALA A 30 9.68 8.17 -6.21
N ARG A 31 10.35 9.17 -5.61
CA ARG A 31 11.82 9.21 -5.48
C ARG A 31 12.35 8.04 -4.65
N LEU A 32 11.77 7.80 -3.47
CA LEU A 32 12.16 6.68 -2.59
C LEU A 32 12.00 5.31 -3.27
N LEU A 33 10.90 5.13 -4.01
CA LEU A 33 10.60 3.87 -4.69
C LEU A 33 11.32 3.72 -6.04
N GLN A 34 12.04 4.75 -6.51
CA GLN A 34 12.68 4.83 -7.83
C GLN A 34 11.68 4.60 -8.98
N VAL A 35 10.51 5.22 -8.89
CA VAL A 35 9.47 5.16 -9.94
C VAL A 35 8.95 6.55 -10.28
N THR A 36 8.18 6.67 -11.35
CA THR A 36 7.57 7.95 -11.71
C THR A 36 6.36 8.26 -10.81
N ARG A 37 6.14 9.55 -10.50
CA ARG A 37 4.97 10.00 -9.74
C ARG A 37 3.61 9.51 -10.30
N PRO A 38 3.38 9.48 -11.63
CA PRO A 38 2.16 8.88 -12.20
C PRO A 38 1.98 7.39 -11.88
N THR A 39 3.08 6.65 -11.69
CA THR A 39 3.04 5.24 -11.28
C THR A 39 2.52 5.11 -9.85
N VAL A 40 3.05 5.91 -8.92
CA VAL A 40 2.54 5.97 -7.54
C VAL A 40 1.04 6.33 -7.52
N TRP A 41 0.62 7.26 -8.37
CA TRP A 41 -0.79 7.62 -8.52
C TRP A 41 -1.67 6.45 -8.96
N LYS A 42 -1.20 5.63 -9.92
CA LYS A 42 -1.92 4.42 -10.36
C LYS A 42 -2.10 3.45 -9.20
N TRP A 43 -1.04 3.21 -8.41
CA TRP A 43 -1.08 2.34 -7.24
C TRP A 43 -1.99 2.88 -6.14
N ASP A 44 -1.96 4.18 -5.92
CA ASP A 44 -2.87 4.87 -5.01
C ASP A 44 -4.35 4.71 -5.43
N LYS A 45 -4.67 4.70 -6.74
CA LYS A 45 -6.03 4.33 -7.21
C LYS A 45 -6.38 2.91 -6.78
N ILE A 46 -5.45 1.96 -6.97
CA ILE A 46 -5.67 0.55 -6.66
C ILE A 46 -5.95 0.38 -5.16
N ALA A 47 -5.09 0.95 -4.31
CA ALA A 47 -5.23 0.88 -2.85
C ALA A 47 -6.56 1.50 -2.39
N TYR A 48 -6.86 2.72 -2.84
CA TYR A 48 -8.07 3.44 -2.46
C TYR A 48 -9.35 2.63 -2.74
N PHE A 49 -9.48 2.01 -3.91
CA PHE A 49 -10.68 1.22 -4.22
C PHE A 49 -10.69 -0.18 -3.59
N ALA A 50 -9.51 -0.75 -3.28
CA ALA A 50 -9.41 -2.11 -2.77
C ALA A 50 -9.42 -2.22 -1.24
N LEU A 51 -9.02 -1.16 -0.52
CA LEU A 51 -8.80 -1.19 0.93
C LEU A 51 -9.57 -0.07 1.61
N GLU A 52 -10.48 -0.43 2.51
CA GLU A 52 -11.26 0.53 3.30
C GLU A 52 -10.39 1.32 4.28
N SER A 53 -9.58 0.62 5.08
CA SER A 53 -8.62 1.24 6.00
C SER A 53 -7.65 2.22 5.32
N TYR A 54 -7.30 1.98 4.04
CA TYR A 54 -6.46 2.90 3.27
C TYR A 54 -7.20 4.21 2.94
N ARG A 55 -8.52 4.13 2.67
CA ARG A 55 -9.36 5.31 2.45
C ARG A 55 -9.56 6.09 3.74
N GLU A 56 -9.80 5.41 4.85
CA GLU A 56 -10.00 6.03 6.17
C GLU A 56 -8.76 6.76 6.67
N ALA A 57 -7.56 6.35 6.23
CA ALA A 57 -6.31 7.02 6.54
C ALA A 57 -6.11 8.36 5.81
N TYR A 58 -6.98 8.74 4.87
CA TYR A 58 -6.97 10.08 4.28
C TYR A 58 -7.60 11.09 5.26
N PRO A 59 -7.03 12.30 5.40
CA PRO A 59 -7.63 13.33 6.23
C PRO A 59 -9.06 13.64 5.75
N ILE A 60 -10.03 13.57 6.66
CA ILE A 60 -11.42 13.94 6.38
C ILE A 60 -11.44 15.46 6.24
N GLN A 61 -11.69 15.98 5.03
CA GLN A 61 -11.94 17.41 4.85
C GLN A 61 -13.19 17.77 5.67
N THR A 62 -13.00 18.61 6.68
CA THR A 62 -14.01 18.94 7.70
C THR A 62 -15.09 19.91 7.23
N ASP A 63 -15.02 20.40 5.99
CA ASP A 63 -16.06 21.26 5.44
C ASP A 63 -16.84 20.61 4.31
N LYS A 64 -18.11 20.98 4.22
CA LYS A 64 -19.24 20.38 3.48
C LYS A 64 -19.08 20.27 1.95
N ALA A 65 -17.87 20.08 1.42
CA ALA A 65 -17.65 19.60 0.07
C ALA A 65 -17.73 18.07 0.07
N LYS A 66 -18.91 17.60 -0.32
CA LYS A 66 -19.27 16.23 -0.72
C LYS A 66 -18.07 15.34 -1.07
N ARG A 67 -18.25 14.04 -0.78
CA ARG A 67 -17.63 12.86 -1.40
C ARG A 67 -17.46 12.98 -2.94
N GLN A 68 -16.62 13.89 -3.39
CA GLN A 68 -16.05 14.06 -4.71
C GLN A 68 -14.58 13.65 -4.50
N LEU A 69 -14.23 12.37 -4.36
CA LEU A 69 -14.18 11.47 -5.51
C LEU A 69 -14.04 12.28 -6.80
N CYS A 70 -12.86 12.83 -7.06
CA CYS A 70 -12.16 12.64 -8.34
C CYS A 70 -10.94 13.55 -8.56
N GLU A 71 -10.80 14.65 -7.84
CA GLU A 71 -9.60 15.49 -7.93
C GLU A 71 -8.80 15.35 -6.65
N ARG A 72 -7.97 14.31 -6.63
CA ARG A 72 -6.94 14.13 -5.62
C ARG A 72 -6.17 15.43 -5.56
N ASP A 73 -6.20 16.09 -4.41
CA ASP A 73 -5.16 17.04 -4.04
C ASP A 73 -3.84 16.33 -4.32
N LYS A 74 -3.17 16.80 -5.36
CA LYS A 74 -1.95 16.19 -5.90
C LYS A 74 -0.81 16.20 -4.87
N GLU A 75 -1.06 16.93 -3.79
CA GLU A 75 -0.17 17.38 -2.75
C GLU A 75 -0.54 16.80 -1.38
N VAL A 76 -1.71 16.13 -1.22
CA VAL A 76 -2.05 15.52 0.07
C VAL A 76 -0.97 14.50 0.45
N PRO A 77 -0.31 14.70 1.62
CA PRO A 77 0.68 13.79 2.15
C PRO A 77 0.05 12.42 2.40
N LEU A 78 0.84 11.38 2.16
CA LEU A 78 0.53 10.00 2.48
C LEU A 78 0.96 9.75 3.92
N SER A 79 0.09 9.13 4.71
CA SER A 79 0.45 8.66 6.04
C SER A 79 1.46 7.49 5.97
N PRO A 80 2.21 7.22 7.06
CA PRO A 80 3.10 6.05 7.16
C PRO A 80 2.47 4.73 6.70
N TYR A 81 1.22 4.49 7.10
CA TYR A 81 0.46 3.31 6.69
C TYR A 81 0.21 3.27 5.17
N GLN A 82 -0.14 4.41 4.57
CA GLN A 82 -0.37 4.48 3.13
C GLN A 82 0.92 4.26 2.33
N VAL A 83 2.05 4.81 2.80
CA VAL A 83 3.38 4.58 2.23
C VAL A 83 3.72 3.09 2.25
N TRP A 84 3.52 2.44 3.40
CA TRP A 84 3.72 1.01 3.55
C TRP A 84 2.84 0.21 2.57
N VAL A 85 1.54 0.50 2.47
CA VAL A 85 0.64 -0.17 1.51
C VAL A 85 1.14 0.01 0.06
N LEU A 86 1.55 1.21 -0.33
CA LEU A 86 2.02 1.48 -1.69
C LEU A 86 3.32 0.76 -2.02
N SER A 87 4.24 0.64 -1.05
CA SER A 87 5.46 -0.17 -1.22
C SER A 87 5.12 -1.65 -1.43
N ARG A 88 4.12 -2.18 -0.74
CA ARG A 88 3.63 -3.55 -0.97
C ARG A 88 3.02 -3.73 -2.35
N ILE A 89 2.26 -2.73 -2.80
CA ILE A 89 1.68 -2.74 -4.15
C ILE A 89 2.78 -2.70 -5.21
N LYS A 90 3.89 -1.96 -5.02
CA LYS A 90 5.06 -2.03 -5.90
C LYS A 90 5.55 -3.47 -6.04
N SER A 91 5.80 -4.14 -4.93
CA SER A 91 6.32 -5.51 -4.92
C SER A 91 5.34 -6.49 -5.59
N LEU A 92 4.03 -6.35 -5.34
CA LEU A 92 3.01 -7.13 -6.05
C LEU A 92 2.94 -6.80 -7.54
N MET A 93 3.14 -5.55 -7.94
CA MET A 93 3.19 -5.15 -9.35
C MET A 93 4.45 -5.73 -10.04
N ASN A 94 5.58 -5.82 -9.33
CA ASN A 94 6.79 -6.45 -9.84
C ASN A 94 6.60 -7.96 -10.06
N SER A 95 5.90 -8.64 -9.15
CA SER A 95 5.66 -10.09 -9.25
C SER A 95 4.53 -10.45 -10.21
N LEU A 96 3.38 -9.76 -10.10
CA LEU A 96 2.15 -10.14 -10.81
C LEU A 96 1.99 -9.42 -12.15
N ARG A 97 2.70 -8.31 -12.37
CA ARG A 97 2.74 -7.45 -13.58
C ARG A 97 1.41 -6.81 -14.02
N ILE A 98 0.27 -7.32 -13.55
CA ILE A 98 -1.06 -6.96 -14.01
C ILE A 98 -1.90 -6.40 -12.86
N ALA A 99 -2.42 -5.19 -13.02
CA ALA A 99 -3.20 -4.50 -11.98
C ALA A 99 -4.47 -5.26 -11.53
N THR A 100 -5.13 -6.01 -12.42
CA THR A 100 -6.28 -6.85 -12.05
C THR A 100 -5.90 -7.99 -11.12
N ARG A 101 -4.73 -8.62 -11.33
CA ARG A 101 -4.18 -9.65 -10.43
C ARG A 101 -3.80 -9.08 -9.07
N VAL A 102 -3.20 -7.89 -9.05
CA VAL A 102 -2.91 -7.19 -7.79
C VAL A 102 -4.19 -6.89 -7.01
N LYS A 103 -5.24 -6.37 -7.67
CA LYS A 103 -6.55 -6.15 -7.04
C LYS A 103 -7.15 -7.44 -6.49
N ALA A 104 -7.09 -8.54 -7.25
CA ALA A 104 -7.58 -9.84 -6.81
C ALA A 104 -6.82 -10.35 -5.59
N TYR A 105 -5.49 -10.22 -5.57
CA TYR A 105 -4.66 -10.60 -4.44
C TYR A 105 -5.01 -9.81 -3.18
N ILE A 106 -5.16 -8.47 -3.29
CA ILE A 106 -5.52 -7.61 -2.15
C ILE A 106 -6.86 -8.04 -1.56
N ARG A 107 -7.86 -8.29 -2.41
CA ARG A 107 -9.19 -8.73 -1.97
C ARG A 107 -9.18 -10.13 -1.34
N GLY A 108 -8.35 -11.03 -1.84
CA GLY A 108 -8.20 -12.38 -1.27
C GLY A 108 -7.41 -12.40 0.03
N ASN A 109 -6.59 -11.37 0.30
CA ASN A 109 -5.69 -11.32 1.45
C ASN A 109 -5.75 -9.95 2.18
N PRO A 110 -6.94 -9.50 2.65
CA PRO A 110 -7.08 -8.18 3.25
C PRO A 110 -6.23 -8.01 4.52
N HIS A 111 -6.03 -9.10 5.28
CA HIS A 111 -5.20 -9.12 6.48
C HIS A 111 -3.73 -8.79 6.20
N HIS A 112 -3.21 -9.04 4.99
CA HIS A 112 -1.85 -8.63 4.61
C HIS A 112 -1.68 -7.11 4.57
N PHE A 113 -2.78 -6.36 4.46
CA PHE A 113 -2.83 -4.91 4.39
C PHE A 113 -3.51 -4.29 5.60
N SER A 114 -3.78 -5.02 6.67
CA SER A 114 -4.44 -4.44 7.84
C SER A 114 -3.54 -3.44 8.59
N ILE A 115 -4.16 -2.46 9.25
CA ILE A 115 -3.45 -1.52 10.13
C ILE A 115 -2.72 -2.27 11.26
N SER A 116 -3.34 -3.31 11.81
CA SER A 116 -2.71 -4.14 12.85
C SER A 116 -1.44 -4.83 12.35
N ASN A 117 -1.44 -5.34 11.11
CA ASN A 117 -0.25 -5.93 10.51
C ASN A 117 0.84 -4.88 10.25
N PHE A 118 0.44 -3.68 9.80
CA PHE A 118 1.36 -2.55 9.68
C PHE A 118 2.02 -2.22 11.02
N GLN A 119 1.23 -1.99 12.07
CA GLN A 119 1.73 -1.65 13.42
C GLN A 119 2.67 -2.73 13.97
N TYR A 120 2.28 -4.00 13.84
CA TYR A 120 3.12 -5.10 14.29
C TYR A 120 4.48 -5.09 13.57
N LYS A 121 4.49 -5.00 12.23
CA LYS A 121 5.74 -5.01 11.46
C LYS A 121 6.54 -3.71 11.63
N SER A 122 5.90 -2.55 11.70
CA SER A 122 6.57 -1.25 11.88
C SER A 122 7.28 -1.18 13.22
N ASN A 123 6.66 -1.68 14.29
CA ASN A 123 7.28 -1.72 15.61
C ASN A 123 8.55 -2.59 15.59
N GLN A 124 8.53 -3.72 14.89
CA GLN A 124 9.71 -4.57 14.74
C GLN A 124 10.84 -3.88 13.98
N VAL A 125 10.53 -3.07 12.95
CA VAL A 125 11.54 -2.33 12.18
C VAL A 125 12.14 -1.19 12.98
N PHE A 126 11.31 -0.37 13.64
CA PHE A 126 11.79 0.80 14.38
C PHE A 126 12.49 0.45 15.70
N HIS A 127 12.13 -0.65 16.37
CA HIS A 127 12.78 -1.06 17.63
C HIS A 127 14.01 -1.93 17.43
N LYS A 128 14.17 -2.62 16.29
CA LYS A 128 15.39 -3.40 15.99
C LYS A 128 16.49 -2.56 15.33
N GLY A 129 16.20 -1.32 14.96
CA GLY A 129 17.15 -0.37 14.39
C GLY A 129 17.77 0.60 15.40
N ALA A 130 17.44 0.47 16.69
CA ALA A 130 18.03 1.20 17.81
C ALA A 130 18.96 0.27 18.61
#